data_AF-F4PXK3-F1
#
_entry.id   AF-F4PXK3-F1
#
_cell.length_a   1.000
_cell.length_b   1.000
_cell.length_c   1.000
_cell.angle_alpha   90.00
_cell.angle_beta   90.00
_cell.angle_gamma   90.00
#
_symmetry.space_group_name_H-M   'P 1'
#
loop_
_entity.id
_entity.type
_entity.pdbx_description
1 polymer ?
#
loop_
_entity_poly.entity_id
_entity_poly.type
_entity_poly.pdbx_seq_one_letter_code
_entity_poly.pdbx_strand_id
1 'polypeptide(L)'
;MDDQTKYYWGKKFIEIVHHNPLADIPLLILVYLSIYIGIPSASIDWCELNYTVSPFICEFYNTLSSLIITFYAVYGIGHNAFHLKVINKHGFRNRLNLGLFSLAVVGIGSSAFHATLLYQNQLFDELPMIITSLIMLYILMTVGEEDSNKQSPYRFKGGILGNTWLRVVMPYLLIAYGLIVSVWIIIIRDQPKILQLSYGILIVYIIIHSYYLIKKKGLSLIDDLKSPDVYLYVFAFIAFLVGFVCWVTERVFCNDGYVVRGLQLHAVWHVATGLGVFAWIQFLICNLLQAKNYTVSLHTFIGIPSVYANPKAN
;
A
#
# COMPACT_ATOMS: atom_id res chain seq x y z
N MET A 1 26.78 3.68 -14.24
CA MET A 1 27.80 2.61 -14.11
C MET A 1 29.00 3.08 -14.91
N ASP A 2 30.15 3.29 -14.27
CA ASP A 2 31.35 3.73 -14.99
C ASP A 2 31.93 2.59 -15.85
N ASP A 3 32.76 2.95 -16.81
CA ASP A 3 33.37 1.99 -17.74
C ASP A 3 34.35 1.03 -17.06
N GLN A 4 34.92 1.40 -15.90
CA GLN A 4 35.80 0.53 -15.12
C GLN A 4 35.06 -0.65 -14.51
N THR A 5 33.82 -0.43 -14.05
CA THR A 5 32.98 -1.45 -13.44
C THR A 5 32.55 -2.47 -14.49
N LYS A 6 32.15 -2.01 -15.69
CA LYS A 6 31.85 -2.89 -16.83
C LYS A 6 33.07 -3.70 -17.27
N TYR A 7 34.25 -3.07 -17.28
CA TYR A 7 35.50 -3.74 -17.64
C TYR A 7 35.91 -4.82 -16.63
N TYR A 8 35.76 -4.56 -15.32
CA TYR A 8 36.08 -5.52 -14.26
C TYR A 8 35.20 -6.78 -14.35
N TRP A 9 33.88 -6.61 -14.48
CA TRP A 9 32.96 -7.73 -14.65
C TRP A 9 33.14 -8.43 -16.00
N GLY A 10 33.50 -7.69 -17.07
CA GLY A 10 33.86 -8.26 -18.36
C GLY A 10 35.13 -9.13 -18.32
N LYS A 11 36.15 -8.74 -17.55
CA LYS A 11 37.35 -9.58 -17.33
C LYS A 11 37.04 -10.82 -16.52
N LYS A 12 36.27 -10.68 -15.44
CA LYS A 12 35.85 -11.79 -14.58
C LYS A 12 34.97 -12.81 -15.34
N PHE A 13 34.15 -12.32 -16.28
CA PHE A 13 33.36 -13.14 -17.21
C PHE A 13 34.26 -14.02 -18.09
N ILE A 14 35.34 -13.47 -18.65
CA ILE A 14 36.29 -14.23 -19.50
C ILE A 14 37.00 -15.32 -18.67
N GLU A 15 37.39 -15.03 -17.43
CA GLU A 15 38.03 -16.02 -16.55
C GLU A 15 37.10 -17.20 -16.20
N ILE A 16 35.82 -16.93 -15.93
CA ILE A 16 34.83 -17.97 -15.58
C ILE A 16 34.54 -18.90 -16.77
N VAL A 17 34.39 -18.35 -17.98
CA VAL A 17 34.10 -19.14 -19.19
C VAL A 17 35.23 -20.14 -19.52
N HIS A 18 36.46 -19.82 -19.15
CA HIS A 18 37.63 -20.63 -19.48
C HIS A 18 37.84 -21.87 -18.60
N HIS A 19 37.20 -21.98 -17.43
CA HIS A 19 37.50 -23.06 -16.48
C HIS A 19 36.53 -24.25 -16.48
N ASN A 20 35.22 -24.09 -16.70
CA ASN A 20 34.32 -25.21 -17.05
C ASN A 20 32.93 -24.74 -17.54
N PRO A 21 32.65 -24.74 -18.85
CA PRO A 21 31.48 -24.05 -19.41
C PRO A 21 30.12 -24.65 -19.01
N LEU A 22 30.08 -25.90 -18.52
CA LEU A 22 28.84 -26.58 -18.08
C LEU A 22 28.56 -26.43 -16.58
N ALA A 23 29.59 -26.29 -15.74
CA ALA A 23 29.44 -26.11 -14.29
C ALA A 23 29.09 -24.64 -13.92
N ASP A 24 29.50 -23.70 -14.79
CA ASP A 24 29.36 -22.27 -14.54
C ASP A 24 28.17 -21.62 -15.28
N ILE A 25 27.31 -22.39 -15.97
CA ILE A 25 26.12 -21.86 -16.66
C ILE A 25 25.23 -21.00 -15.75
N PRO A 26 24.92 -21.39 -14.49
CA PRO A 26 24.15 -20.54 -13.60
C PRO A 26 24.87 -19.23 -13.27
N LEU A 27 26.19 -19.27 -13.10
CA LEU A 27 27.02 -18.09 -12.82
C LEU A 27 27.11 -17.16 -14.03
N LEU A 28 27.24 -17.71 -15.24
CA LEU A 28 27.22 -16.97 -16.50
C LEU A 28 25.89 -16.27 -16.75
N ILE A 29 24.78 -16.98 -16.49
CA ILE A 29 23.43 -16.42 -16.59
C ILE A 29 23.29 -15.27 -15.57
N LEU A 30 23.71 -15.45 -14.32
CA LEU A 30 23.67 -14.40 -13.29
C LEU A 30 24.54 -13.18 -13.65
N VAL A 31 25.73 -13.38 -14.20
CA VAL A 31 26.59 -12.28 -14.68
C VAL A 31 25.94 -11.56 -15.86
N TYR A 32 25.36 -12.29 -16.80
CA TYR A 32 24.66 -11.71 -17.94
C TYR A 32 23.41 -10.93 -17.51
N LEU A 33 22.61 -11.49 -16.60
CA LEU A 33 21.45 -10.81 -16.03
C LEU A 33 21.82 -9.58 -15.24
N SER A 34 22.90 -9.60 -14.46
CA SER A 34 23.35 -8.40 -13.74
C SER A 34 23.88 -7.30 -14.68
N ILE A 35 24.31 -7.65 -15.90
CA ILE A 35 24.62 -6.67 -16.96
C ILE A 35 23.34 -6.04 -17.54
N TYR A 36 22.24 -6.80 -17.68
CA TYR A 36 21.00 -6.32 -18.31
C TYR A 36 19.97 -5.74 -17.33
N ILE A 37 19.73 -6.40 -16.20
CA ILE A 37 18.77 -6.02 -15.13
C ILE A 37 19.44 -5.08 -14.11
N GLY A 38 20.74 -5.24 -13.88
CA GLY A 38 21.51 -4.48 -12.91
C GLY A 38 21.93 -5.32 -11.69
N ILE A 39 23.01 -4.89 -11.02
CA ILE A 39 23.48 -5.51 -9.78
C ILE A 39 22.58 -5.03 -8.63
N PRO A 40 22.05 -5.93 -7.79
CA PRO A 40 21.31 -5.55 -6.58
C PRO A 40 22.06 -4.50 -5.78
N SER A 41 21.37 -3.40 -5.49
CA SER A 41 21.94 -2.20 -4.85
C SER A 41 21.05 -1.63 -3.76
N ALA A 42 19.88 -2.25 -3.55
CA ALA A 42 18.97 -1.91 -2.47
C ALA A 42 19.63 -2.06 -1.10
N SER A 43 19.10 -1.31 -0.13
CA SER A 43 19.59 -1.36 1.24
C SER A 43 19.14 -2.62 1.98
N ILE A 44 18.11 -3.29 1.47
CA ILE A 44 17.48 -4.46 2.05
C ILE A 44 17.27 -5.54 1.00
N ASP A 45 17.48 -6.78 1.44
CA ASP A 45 17.18 -8.03 0.75
C ASP A 45 16.22 -8.81 1.67
N TRP A 46 15.18 -9.44 1.11
CA TRP A 46 14.15 -10.12 1.91
C TRP A 46 14.48 -11.60 2.10
N CYS A 47 13.58 -12.32 2.76
CA CYS A 47 13.84 -13.73 3.06
C CYS A 47 13.81 -14.61 1.81
N GLU A 48 13.06 -14.26 0.77
CA GLU A 48 12.96 -15.08 -0.44
C GLU A 48 14.31 -15.18 -1.16
N LEU A 49 14.74 -16.40 -1.52
CA LEU A 49 16.01 -16.60 -2.19
C LEU A 49 16.02 -16.05 -3.62
N ASN A 50 17.02 -15.23 -3.90
CA ASN A 50 17.24 -14.57 -5.17
C ASN A 50 17.46 -15.54 -6.34
N TYR A 51 16.72 -15.30 -7.44
CA TYR A 51 16.80 -15.99 -8.73
C TYR A 51 16.60 -17.51 -8.68
N THR A 52 15.93 -18.02 -7.63
CA THR A 52 15.73 -19.47 -7.46
C THR A 52 14.61 -20.05 -8.31
N VAL A 53 13.54 -19.29 -8.54
CA VAL A 53 12.39 -19.71 -9.37
C VAL A 53 12.56 -19.27 -10.82
N SER A 54 13.12 -18.08 -11.03
CA SER A 54 13.30 -17.49 -12.37
C SER A 54 14.66 -16.79 -12.45
N PRO A 55 15.41 -16.96 -13.56
CA PRO A 55 16.61 -16.19 -13.79
C PRO A 55 16.30 -14.68 -14.02
N PHE A 56 15.08 -14.30 -14.39
CA PHE A 56 14.76 -12.91 -14.73
C PHE A 56 14.14 -12.10 -13.59
N ILE A 57 13.71 -12.75 -12.51
CA ILE A 57 13.01 -12.11 -11.40
C ILE A 57 13.73 -12.52 -10.12
N CYS A 58 14.26 -11.53 -9.39
CA CYS A 58 15.08 -11.77 -8.20
C CYS A 58 14.28 -12.50 -7.11
N GLU A 59 13.23 -11.88 -6.59
CA GLU A 59 12.31 -12.50 -5.64
C GLU A 59 10.96 -12.75 -6.32
N PHE A 60 10.74 -13.97 -6.81
CA PHE A 60 9.62 -14.32 -7.67
C PHE A 60 8.25 -14.17 -7.00
N TYR A 61 8.07 -14.77 -5.82
CA TYR A 61 6.79 -14.74 -5.11
C TYR A 61 6.49 -13.35 -4.58
N ASN A 62 7.50 -12.64 -4.07
CA ASN A 62 7.36 -11.25 -3.64
C ASN A 62 6.96 -10.36 -4.82
N THR A 63 7.59 -10.51 -5.99
CA THR A 63 7.25 -9.76 -7.21
C THR A 63 5.80 -9.99 -7.66
N LEU A 64 5.34 -11.24 -7.71
CA LEU A 64 3.99 -11.56 -8.18
C LEU A 64 2.91 -11.14 -7.18
N SER A 65 3.16 -11.34 -5.88
CA SER A 65 2.23 -10.91 -4.83
C SER A 65 2.09 -9.39 -4.77
N SER A 66 3.13 -8.62 -5.06
CA SER A 66 3.05 -7.16 -5.18
C SER A 66 2.09 -6.70 -6.29
N LEU A 67 1.99 -7.42 -7.41
CA LEU A 67 1.02 -7.10 -8.48
C LEU A 67 -0.44 -7.26 -8.02
N ILE A 68 -0.70 -8.07 -6.98
CA ILE A 68 -2.03 -8.19 -6.39
C ILE A 68 -2.46 -6.88 -5.71
N ILE A 69 -1.51 -6.09 -5.18
CA ILE A 69 -1.77 -4.75 -4.66
C ILE A 69 -2.33 -3.85 -5.78
N THR A 70 -1.71 -3.88 -6.96
CA THR A 70 -2.19 -3.16 -8.15
C THR A 70 -3.56 -3.66 -8.59
N PHE A 71 -3.81 -4.97 -8.53
CA PHE A 71 -5.14 -5.53 -8.80
C PHE A 71 -6.21 -4.95 -7.87
N TYR A 72 -5.98 -4.88 -6.56
CA TYR A 72 -6.94 -4.28 -5.63
C TYR A 72 -7.23 -2.81 -5.95
N ALA A 73 -6.20 -2.05 -6.30
CA ALA A 73 -6.36 -0.65 -6.69
C ALA A 73 -7.22 -0.49 -7.95
N VAL A 74 -6.95 -1.28 -8.99
CA VAL A 74 -7.72 -1.27 -10.25
C VAL A 74 -9.16 -1.73 -10.01
N TYR A 75 -9.33 -2.79 -9.22
CA TYR A 75 -10.65 -3.27 -8.80
C TYR A 75 -11.45 -2.17 -8.09
N GLY A 76 -10.81 -1.39 -7.21
CA GLY A 76 -11.45 -0.26 -6.53
C GLY A 76 -11.83 0.91 -7.43
N ILE A 77 -11.34 1.00 -8.66
CA ILE A 77 -11.83 1.99 -9.62
C ILE A 77 -13.14 1.50 -10.26
N GLY A 78 -13.31 0.18 -10.39
CA GLY A 78 -14.48 -0.48 -10.97
C GLY A 78 -15.65 -0.55 -9.99
N HIS A 79 -16.69 0.26 -10.22
CA HIS A 79 -17.94 0.23 -9.44
C HIS A 79 -19.17 0.34 -10.34
N ASN A 80 -20.35 0.06 -9.78
CA ASN A 80 -21.60 0.23 -10.50
C ASN A 80 -21.85 1.71 -10.90
N ALA A 81 -22.63 1.91 -11.97
CA ALA A 81 -22.88 3.23 -12.55
C ALA A 81 -23.52 4.23 -11.57
N PHE A 82 -24.42 3.78 -10.70
CA PHE A 82 -25.08 4.65 -9.71
C PHE A 82 -24.08 5.14 -8.66
N HIS A 83 -23.26 4.25 -8.11
CA HIS A 83 -22.22 4.59 -7.15
C HIS A 83 -21.22 5.60 -7.73
N LEU A 84 -20.74 5.37 -8.95
CA LEU A 84 -19.85 6.31 -9.66
C LEU A 84 -20.51 7.67 -9.84
N LYS A 85 -21.80 7.72 -10.18
CA LYS A 85 -22.56 8.97 -10.30
C LYS A 85 -22.66 9.72 -8.97
N VAL A 86 -22.90 9.01 -7.86
CA VAL A 86 -22.98 9.60 -6.52
C VAL A 86 -21.63 10.17 -6.06
N ILE A 87 -20.55 9.39 -6.23
CA ILE A 87 -19.19 9.81 -5.90
C ILE A 87 -18.79 11.05 -6.72
N ASN A 88 -19.13 11.06 -8.02
CA ASN A 88 -18.83 12.19 -8.90
C ASN A 88 -19.64 13.43 -8.54
N LYS A 89 -20.93 13.27 -8.24
CA LYS A 89 -21.83 14.36 -7.85
C LYS A 89 -21.33 15.15 -6.64
N HIS A 90 -20.73 14.45 -5.66
CA HIS A 90 -20.21 15.07 -4.44
C HIS A 90 -18.72 15.44 -4.52
N GLY A 91 -18.09 15.31 -5.70
CA GLY A 91 -16.69 15.67 -5.89
C GLY A 91 -15.69 14.73 -5.22
N PHE A 92 -16.13 13.55 -4.75
CA PHE A 92 -15.26 12.60 -4.04
C PHE A 92 -14.34 11.83 -5.00
N ARG A 93 -14.71 11.76 -6.28
CA ARG A 93 -14.05 10.95 -7.31
C ARG A 93 -12.55 11.18 -7.38
N ASN A 94 -12.12 12.44 -7.49
CA ASN A 94 -10.72 12.76 -7.78
C ASN A 94 -9.79 12.34 -6.64
N ARG A 95 -10.14 12.64 -5.39
CA ARG A 95 -9.33 12.27 -4.22
C ARG A 95 -9.31 10.76 -3.93
N LEU A 96 -10.43 10.07 -4.15
CA LEU A 96 -10.51 8.61 -4.00
C LEU A 96 -9.70 7.91 -5.09
N ASN A 97 -9.84 8.35 -6.35
CA ASN A 97 -9.07 7.82 -7.46
C ASN A 97 -7.58 8.14 -7.31
N LEU A 98 -7.21 9.29 -6.74
CA LEU A 98 -5.81 9.61 -6.44
C LEU A 98 -5.23 8.62 -5.41
N GLY A 99 -5.98 8.29 -4.35
CA GLY A 99 -5.59 7.29 -3.37
C GLY A 99 -5.44 5.89 -3.97
N LEU A 100 -6.41 5.45 -4.77
CA LEU A 100 -6.35 4.17 -5.49
C LEU A 100 -5.21 4.13 -6.51
N PHE A 101 -5.00 5.20 -7.27
CA PHE A 101 -3.88 5.31 -8.18
C PHE A 101 -2.53 5.23 -7.45
N SER A 102 -2.39 5.93 -6.32
CA SER A 102 -1.20 5.84 -5.47
C SER A 102 -0.96 4.42 -4.97
N LEU A 103 -2.02 3.68 -4.58
CA LEU A 103 -1.93 2.26 -4.22
C LEU A 103 -1.50 1.37 -5.41
N ALA A 104 -2.00 1.65 -6.62
CA ALA A 104 -1.56 0.94 -7.81
C ALA A 104 -0.05 1.14 -8.06
N VAL A 105 0.43 2.37 -7.84
CA VAL A 105 1.85 2.71 -7.93
C VAL A 105 2.67 1.97 -6.87
N VAL A 106 2.19 1.81 -5.63
CA VAL A 106 2.83 0.96 -4.61
C VAL A 106 3.02 -0.46 -5.14
N GLY A 107 1.98 -1.09 -5.70
CA GLY A 107 2.08 -2.47 -6.20
C GLY A 107 3.05 -2.62 -7.38
N ILE A 108 3.06 -1.65 -8.31
CA ILE A 108 3.99 -1.64 -9.44
C ILE A 108 5.43 -1.41 -8.96
N GLY A 109 5.62 -0.46 -8.03
CA GLY A 109 6.91 -0.14 -7.45
C GLY A 109 7.50 -1.29 -6.66
N SER A 110 6.70 -1.91 -5.79
CA SER A 110 7.05 -3.12 -5.04
C SER A 110 7.40 -4.27 -5.98
N SER A 111 6.61 -4.50 -7.04
CA SER A 111 6.93 -5.54 -8.04
C SER A 111 8.26 -5.24 -8.76
N ALA A 112 8.49 -3.99 -9.17
CA ALA A 112 9.76 -3.59 -9.79
C ALA A 112 10.94 -3.70 -8.81
N PHE A 113 10.72 -3.47 -7.52
CA PHE A 113 11.73 -3.61 -6.48
C PHE A 113 12.11 -5.07 -6.28
N HIS A 114 11.16 -5.95 -6.00
CA HIS A 114 11.41 -7.37 -5.79
C HIS A 114 11.92 -8.08 -7.04
N ALA A 115 11.61 -7.57 -8.24
CA ALA A 115 12.13 -8.13 -9.47
C ALA A 115 13.64 -7.87 -9.66
N THR A 116 14.18 -6.76 -9.11
CA THR A 116 15.55 -6.30 -9.43
C THR A 116 16.46 -6.04 -8.23
N LEU A 117 15.89 -5.84 -7.03
CA LEU A 117 16.57 -5.34 -5.83
C LEU A 117 17.45 -4.10 -6.08
N LEU A 118 17.00 -3.20 -6.96
CA LEU A 118 17.66 -1.92 -7.20
C LEU A 118 17.17 -0.85 -6.22
N TYR A 119 18.08 -0.01 -5.73
CA TYR A 119 17.75 1.07 -4.81
C TYR A 119 16.72 2.06 -5.38
N GLN A 120 16.77 2.35 -6.68
CA GLN A 120 15.79 3.22 -7.33
C GLN A 120 14.39 2.62 -7.30
N ASN A 121 14.27 1.31 -7.46
CA ASN A 121 13.00 0.61 -7.39
C ASN A 121 12.55 0.45 -5.93
N GLN A 122 13.48 0.30 -4.97
CA GLN A 122 13.17 0.39 -3.55
C GLN A 122 12.50 1.74 -3.22
N LEU A 123 13.03 2.87 -3.72
CA LEU A 123 12.37 4.17 -3.55
C LEU A 123 10.99 4.22 -4.22
N PHE A 124 10.82 3.53 -5.35
CA PHE A 124 9.55 3.45 -6.06
C PHE A 124 8.52 2.57 -5.36
N ASP A 125 8.93 1.66 -4.49
CA ASP A 125 8.05 0.93 -3.56
C ASP A 125 7.73 1.79 -2.33
N GLU A 126 8.77 2.26 -1.63
CA GLU A 126 8.67 2.85 -0.31
C GLU A 126 8.01 4.24 -0.30
N LEU A 127 8.33 5.12 -1.25
CA LEU A 127 7.80 6.50 -1.26
C LEU A 127 6.29 6.55 -1.54
N PRO A 128 5.75 5.79 -2.52
CA PRO A 128 4.30 5.72 -2.73
C PRO A 128 3.51 5.20 -1.53
N MET A 129 4.09 4.39 -0.64
CA MET A 129 3.40 3.97 0.59
C MET A 129 3.10 5.16 1.51
N ILE A 130 4.06 6.09 1.66
CA ILE A 130 3.87 7.33 2.42
C ILE A 130 2.83 8.21 1.75
N ILE A 131 2.94 8.43 0.43
CA ILE A 131 2.00 9.26 -0.33
C ILE A 131 0.56 8.73 -0.19
N THR A 132 0.37 7.42 -0.35
CA THR A 132 -0.95 6.77 -0.20
C THR A 132 -1.51 7.02 1.20
N SER A 133 -0.69 6.84 2.23
CA SER A 133 -1.09 7.05 3.62
C SER A 133 -1.48 8.51 3.90
N LEU A 134 -0.75 9.47 3.35
CA LEU A 134 -1.05 10.90 3.49
C LEU A 134 -2.37 11.29 2.81
N ILE A 135 -2.64 10.74 1.61
CA ILE A 135 -3.92 10.95 0.92
C ILE A 135 -5.08 10.40 1.77
N MET A 136 -4.94 9.18 2.28
CA MET A 136 -5.95 8.54 3.12
C MET A 136 -6.17 9.30 4.42
N LEU A 137 -5.09 9.75 5.06
CA LEU A 137 -5.14 10.59 6.25
C LEU A 137 -5.88 11.90 5.99
N TYR A 138 -5.59 12.58 4.88
CA TYR A 138 -6.30 13.79 4.49
C TYR A 138 -7.81 13.57 4.34
N ILE A 139 -8.20 12.50 3.62
CA ILE A 139 -9.61 12.14 3.44
C ILE A 139 -10.24 11.86 4.81
N LEU A 140 -9.62 11.02 5.63
CA LEU A 140 -10.11 10.64 6.95
C LEU A 140 -10.37 11.86 7.85
N MET A 141 -9.42 12.80 7.91
CA MET A 141 -9.53 13.99 8.75
C MET A 141 -10.61 14.98 8.28
N THR A 142 -11.01 14.92 7.00
CA THR A 142 -11.98 15.85 6.38
C THR A 142 -13.38 15.27 6.17
N VAL A 143 -13.56 13.97 6.46
CA VAL A 143 -14.86 13.28 6.37
C VAL A 143 -15.95 14.05 7.10
N GLY A 144 -17.07 14.34 6.45
CA GLY A 144 -18.24 14.97 7.10
C GLY A 144 -18.10 16.46 7.43
N GLU A 145 -17.02 17.12 6.97
CA GLU A 145 -16.85 18.58 7.11
C GLU A 145 -17.25 19.35 5.85
N GLU A 146 -17.70 18.66 4.81
CA GLU A 146 -17.92 19.21 3.47
C GLU A 146 -19.28 19.89 3.27
N ASP A 147 -20.13 19.96 4.30
CA ASP A 147 -21.37 20.73 4.26
C ASP A 147 -21.31 21.97 5.16
N SER A 148 -21.18 23.13 4.52
CA SER A 148 -21.38 24.47 5.09
C SER A 148 -22.87 24.86 5.19
N ASN A 149 -23.79 24.08 4.60
CA ASN A 149 -25.21 24.37 4.63
C ASN A 149 -25.85 23.92 5.96
N LYS A 150 -26.31 24.91 6.74
CA LYS A 150 -26.78 24.78 8.14
C LYS A 150 -28.08 23.97 8.33
N GLN A 151 -28.66 23.35 7.31
CA GLN A 151 -30.05 22.86 7.30
C GLN A 151 -30.24 21.33 7.21
N SER A 152 -29.19 20.50 7.23
CA SER A 152 -29.37 19.02 7.29
C SER A 152 -29.67 18.56 8.73
N PRO A 153 -30.81 17.88 9.00
CA PRO A 153 -31.18 17.40 10.34
C PRO A 153 -30.37 16.19 10.83
N TYR A 154 -29.62 15.52 9.94
CA TYR A 154 -28.69 14.45 10.29
C TYR A 154 -27.27 14.97 10.12
N ARG A 155 -26.60 15.25 11.25
CA ARG A 155 -25.34 16.01 11.29
C ARG A 155 -24.18 15.10 11.72
N PHE A 156 -23.74 14.19 10.86
CA PHE A 156 -22.48 13.48 11.11
C PHE A 156 -21.30 14.41 10.82
N LYS A 157 -20.84 15.14 11.84
CA LYS A 157 -19.56 15.85 11.80
C LYS A 157 -18.45 14.83 12.05
N GLY A 158 -18.00 14.09 11.04
CA GLY A 158 -16.99 13.05 11.23
C GLY A 158 -15.63 13.62 11.63
N GLY A 159 -15.13 14.59 10.88
CA GLY A 159 -13.81 15.17 11.01
C GLY A 159 -13.57 15.93 12.30
N ILE A 160 -12.28 16.15 12.57
CA ILE A 160 -11.76 16.79 13.79
C ILE A 160 -11.43 18.28 13.55
N LEU A 161 -11.24 18.70 12.30
CA LEU A 161 -10.73 20.03 11.95
C LEU A 161 -11.82 21.11 11.94
N GLY A 162 -13.07 20.75 11.65
CA GLY A 162 -14.19 21.66 11.47
C GLY A 162 -13.95 22.73 10.40
N ASN A 163 -14.63 23.87 10.52
CA ASN A 163 -14.38 25.04 9.67
C ASN A 163 -13.23 25.91 10.22
N THR A 164 -12.18 25.29 10.75
CA THR A 164 -10.98 25.98 11.26
C THR A 164 -10.00 26.25 10.13
N TRP A 165 -9.17 27.29 10.25
CA TRP A 165 -8.04 27.56 9.34
C TRP A 165 -7.11 26.35 9.13
N LEU A 166 -7.03 25.47 10.13
CA LEU A 166 -6.27 24.21 10.08
C LEU A 166 -6.69 23.33 8.89
N ARG A 167 -7.96 23.36 8.47
CA ARG A 167 -8.44 22.58 7.31
C ARG A 167 -7.83 23.05 5.99
N VAL A 168 -7.62 24.36 5.85
CA VAL A 168 -7.01 24.95 4.65
C VAL A 168 -5.51 24.67 4.63
N VAL A 169 -4.87 24.68 5.80
CA VAL A 169 -3.42 24.50 5.92
C VAL A 169 -3.01 23.02 5.91
N MET A 170 -3.88 22.10 6.32
CA MET A 170 -3.59 20.66 6.45
C MET A 170 -2.97 20.01 5.19
N PRO A 171 -3.49 20.22 3.95
CA PRO A 171 -2.89 19.61 2.76
C PRO A 171 -1.42 20.00 2.59
N TYR A 172 -1.09 21.27 2.85
CA TYR A 172 0.28 21.78 2.75
C TYR A 172 1.19 21.18 3.82
N LEU A 173 0.69 20.97 5.05
CA LEU A 173 1.44 20.30 6.11
C LEU A 173 1.73 18.84 5.77
N LEU A 174 0.75 18.11 5.21
CA LEU A 174 0.94 16.73 4.78
C LEU A 174 1.91 16.61 3.61
N ILE A 175 1.86 17.55 2.66
CA ILE A 175 2.84 17.62 1.56
C ILE A 175 4.24 17.91 2.13
N ALA A 176 4.38 18.89 3.02
CA ALA A 176 5.66 19.20 3.65
C ALA A 176 6.22 17.98 4.41
N TYR A 177 5.38 17.27 5.16
CA TYR A 177 5.76 16.03 5.84
C TYR A 177 6.26 14.97 4.84
N GLY A 178 5.50 14.70 3.77
CA GLY A 178 5.88 13.73 2.74
C GLY A 178 7.20 14.08 2.07
N LEU A 179 7.43 15.36 1.76
CA LEU A 179 8.69 15.85 1.19
C LEU A 179 9.87 15.67 2.15
N ILE A 180 9.70 16.03 3.43
CA ILE A 180 10.75 15.88 4.46
C ILE A 180 11.14 14.41 4.59
N VAL A 181 10.16 13.52 4.75
CA VAL A 181 10.41 12.07 4.87
C VAL A 181 11.09 11.53 3.62
N SER A 182 10.63 11.93 2.42
CA SER A 182 11.23 11.49 1.15
C SER A 182 12.69 11.93 1.03
N VAL A 183 12.98 13.19 1.35
CA VAL A 183 14.35 13.73 1.34
C VAL A 183 15.23 12.99 2.34
N TRP A 184 14.73 12.70 3.54
CA TRP A 184 15.47 11.95 4.55
C TRP A 184 15.81 10.52 4.11
N ILE A 185 14.84 9.81 3.52
CA ILE A 185 15.08 8.47 2.95
C ILE A 185 16.19 8.53 1.89
N ILE A 186 16.11 9.50 0.97
CA ILE A 186 17.07 9.62 -0.14
C ILE A 186 18.49 9.99 0.33
N ILE A 187 18.61 10.92 1.29
CA ILE A 187 19.90 11.44 1.76
C ILE A 187 20.59 10.45 2.69
N ILE A 188 19.88 9.96 3.70
CA ILE A 188 20.49 9.16 4.77
C ILE A 188 20.82 7.77 4.22
N ARG A 189 20.00 7.25 3.29
CA ARG A 189 20.10 5.87 2.78
C ARG A 189 20.23 4.85 3.91
N ASP A 190 19.67 5.14 5.08
CA ASP A 190 19.67 4.20 6.19
C ASP A 190 18.83 2.98 5.78
N GLN A 191 19.20 1.85 6.37
CA GLN A 191 18.35 0.67 6.45
C GLN A 191 16.91 1.12 6.73
N PRO A 192 15.86 0.52 6.13
CA PRO A 192 14.49 1.04 5.89
C PRO A 192 13.64 1.54 7.10
N LYS A 193 14.28 1.79 8.24
CA LYS A 193 13.77 2.29 9.52
C LYS A 193 13.06 3.63 9.43
N ILE A 194 13.56 4.58 8.62
CA ILE A 194 12.94 5.92 8.51
C ILE A 194 11.52 5.76 7.95
N LEU A 195 11.38 4.96 6.89
CA LEU A 195 10.09 4.60 6.33
C LEU A 195 9.24 3.87 7.37
N GLN A 196 9.77 2.80 7.98
CA GLN A 196 9.02 1.97 8.94
C GLN A 196 8.45 2.79 10.11
N LEU A 197 9.26 3.69 10.68
CA LEU A 197 8.83 4.57 11.77
C LEU A 197 7.77 5.57 11.30
N SER A 198 8.04 6.28 10.19
CA SER A 198 7.11 7.27 9.63
C SER A 198 5.76 6.65 9.25
N TYR A 199 5.81 5.56 8.47
CA TYR A 199 4.65 4.80 8.05
C TYR A 199 3.90 4.22 9.25
N GLY A 200 4.61 3.62 10.21
CA GLY A 200 4.01 3.08 11.43
C GLY A 200 3.22 4.13 12.22
N ILE A 201 3.78 5.33 12.40
CA ILE A 201 3.08 6.45 13.07
C ILE A 201 1.81 6.85 12.29
N LEU A 202 1.89 6.96 10.96
CA LEU A 202 0.74 7.30 10.12
C LEU A 202 -0.38 6.26 10.23
N ILE A 203 -0.03 4.97 10.16
CA ILE A 203 -1.00 3.87 10.25
C ILE A 203 -1.66 3.82 11.63
N VAL A 204 -0.89 3.96 12.72
CA VAL A 204 -1.45 4.02 14.08
C VAL A 204 -2.44 5.17 14.20
N TYR A 205 -2.12 6.35 13.68
CA TYR A 205 -3.05 7.48 13.69
C TYR A 205 -4.32 7.18 12.88
N ILE A 206 -4.21 6.60 11.67
CA ILE A 206 -5.35 6.21 10.84
C ILE A 206 -6.26 5.21 11.57
N ILE A 207 -5.69 4.22 12.27
CA ILE A 207 -6.43 3.24 13.07
C ILE A 207 -7.20 3.95 14.20
N ILE A 208 -6.53 4.80 14.97
CA ILE A 208 -7.14 5.52 16.11
C ILE A 208 -8.25 6.45 15.64
N HIS A 209 -8.01 7.22 14.58
CA HIS A 209 -8.98 8.18 14.06
C HIS A 209 -10.18 7.45 13.42
N SER A 210 -9.96 6.34 12.72
CA SER A 210 -11.07 5.53 12.19
C SER A 210 -11.95 4.96 13.31
N TYR A 211 -11.35 4.50 14.41
CA TYR A 211 -12.09 4.08 15.61
C TYR A 211 -12.86 5.25 16.25
N TYR A 212 -12.27 6.45 16.31
CA TYR A 212 -12.95 7.65 16.76
C TYR A 212 -14.22 7.94 15.94
N LEU A 213 -14.17 7.80 14.60
CA LEU A 213 -15.36 7.98 13.74
C LEU A 213 -16.47 6.97 14.07
N ILE A 214 -16.12 5.70 14.28
CA ILE A 214 -17.07 4.65 14.65
C ILE A 214 -17.74 5.00 15.99
N LYS A 215 -16.95 5.38 17.00
CA LYS A 215 -17.49 5.76 18.31
C LYS A 215 -18.35 7.01 18.27
N LYS A 216 -18.03 7.97 17.41
CA LYS A 216 -18.83 9.17 17.20
C LYS A 216 -20.21 8.87 16.61
N LYS A 217 -20.37 7.76 15.88
CA LYS A 217 -21.66 7.25 15.40
C LYS A 217 -22.43 6.46 16.46
N GLY A 218 -21.87 6.27 17.66
CA GLY A 218 -22.47 5.47 18.73
C GLY A 218 -22.36 3.97 18.50
N LEU A 219 -21.52 3.52 17.56
CA LEU A 219 -21.38 2.10 17.22
C LEU A 219 -20.39 1.37 18.15
N SER A 220 -20.70 0.11 18.43
CA SER A 220 -19.86 -0.85 19.15
C SER A 220 -19.14 -1.77 18.16
N LEU A 221 -17.86 -2.07 18.41
CA LEU A 221 -17.11 -3.00 17.54
C LEU A 221 -17.65 -4.44 17.62
N ILE A 222 -18.32 -4.79 18.72
CA ILE A 222 -18.82 -6.14 18.98
C ILE A 222 -20.28 -6.24 18.54
N ASP A 223 -21.13 -5.34 19.04
CA ASP A 223 -22.58 -5.43 18.83
C ASP A 223 -22.98 -5.06 17.40
N ASP A 224 -22.25 -4.12 16.78
CA ASP A 224 -22.55 -3.59 15.45
C ASP A 224 -21.64 -4.15 14.36
N LEU A 225 -21.07 -5.36 14.53
CA LEU A 225 -20.15 -5.98 13.55
C LEU A 225 -20.76 -6.12 12.15
N LYS A 226 -22.10 -6.19 12.05
CA LYS A 226 -22.83 -6.23 10.77
C LYS A 226 -22.98 -4.86 10.09
N SER A 227 -22.72 -3.77 10.82
CA SER A 227 -22.73 -2.44 10.21
C SER A 227 -21.57 -2.32 9.21
N PRO A 228 -21.79 -1.69 8.03
CA PRO A 228 -20.74 -1.56 7.03
C PRO A 228 -19.46 -0.90 7.55
N ASP A 229 -19.59 0.10 8.43
CA ASP A 229 -18.45 0.81 9.03
C ASP A 229 -17.59 -0.10 9.90
N VAL A 230 -18.20 -0.82 10.84
CA VAL A 230 -17.48 -1.71 11.77
C VAL A 230 -16.91 -2.90 11.02
N TYR A 231 -17.70 -3.50 10.11
CA TYR A 231 -17.24 -4.62 9.30
C TYR A 231 -15.98 -4.27 8.51
N LEU A 232 -15.99 -3.17 7.76
CA LEU A 232 -14.84 -2.76 6.94
C LEU A 232 -13.63 -2.39 7.79
N TYR A 233 -13.83 -1.70 8.92
CA TYR A 233 -12.75 -1.38 9.84
C TYR A 233 -12.09 -2.62 10.43
N VAL A 234 -12.90 -3.56 10.96
CA VAL A 234 -12.39 -4.81 11.54
C VAL A 234 -11.71 -5.66 10.47
N PHE A 235 -12.30 -5.77 9.28
CA PHE A 235 -11.71 -6.50 8.16
C PHE A 235 -10.36 -5.91 7.75
N ALA A 236 -10.28 -4.59 7.57
CA ALA A 236 -9.05 -3.90 7.20
C ALA A 236 -7.97 -4.02 8.30
N PHE A 237 -8.37 -3.90 9.58
CA PHE A 237 -7.49 -4.06 10.73
C PHE A 237 -6.92 -5.48 10.81
N ILE A 238 -7.75 -6.52 10.67
CA ILE A 238 -7.30 -7.92 10.68
C ILE A 238 -6.36 -8.18 9.50
N ALA A 239 -6.70 -7.72 8.29
CA ALA A 239 -5.85 -7.89 7.11
C ALA A 239 -4.46 -7.25 7.31
N PHE A 240 -4.41 -6.03 7.85
CA PHE A 240 -3.15 -5.37 8.20
C PHE A 240 -2.37 -6.08 9.30
N LEU A 241 -3.07 -6.57 10.34
CA LEU A 241 -2.44 -7.30 11.44
C LEU A 241 -1.82 -8.61 10.96
N VAL A 242 -2.53 -9.37 10.12
CA VAL A 242 -2.02 -10.59 9.49
C VAL A 242 -0.77 -10.27 8.68
N GLY A 243 -0.82 -9.24 7.84
CA GLY A 243 0.35 -8.76 7.12
C GLY A 243 1.50 -8.49 8.09
N PHE A 244 1.31 -7.58 9.05
CA PHE A 244 2.34 -7.16 9.99
C PHE A 244 2.98 -8.33 10.74
N VAL A 245 2.17 -9.30 11.20
CA VAL A 245 2.69 -10.52 11.83
C VAL A 245 3.56 -11.32 10.86
N CYS A 246 3.14 -11.49 9.60
CA CYS A 246 3.95 -12.18 8.58
C CYS A 246 5.29 -11.46 8.35
N TRP A 247 5.27 -10.14 8.21
CA TRP A 247 6.46 -9.31 8.04
C TRP A 247 7.43 -9.41 9.23
N VAL A 248 6.93 -9.24 10.47
CA VAL A 248 7.78 -9.35 11.68
C VAL A 248 8.35 -10.76 11.80
N THR A 249 7.52 -11.78 11.60
CA THR A 249 7.93 -13.18 11.72
C THR A 249 9.05 -13.50 10.73
N GLU A 250 8.93 -13.05 9.49
CA GLU A 250 9.99 -13.21 8.50
C GLU A 250 11.29 -12.51 8.92
N ARG A 251 11.19 -11.25 9.34
CA ARG A 251 12.37 -10.46 9.71
C ARG A 251 13.15 -11.03 10.90
N VAL A 252 12.49 -11.76 11.79
CA VAL A 252 13.11 -12.33 13.00
C VAL A 252 13.55 -13.78 12.79
N PHE A 253 12.78 -14.58 12.08
CA PHE A 253 12.95 -16.03 12.03
C PHE A 253 13.40 -16.57 10.67
N CYS A 254 13.66 -15.72 9.67
CA CYS A 254 14.15 -16.18 8.39
C CYS A 254 15.48 -16.94 8.54
N ASN A 255 15.53 -18.16 8.01
CA ASN A 255 16.76 -18.92 7.87
C ASN A 255 16.78 -19.64 6.51
N ASP A 256 17.89 -19.50 5.77
CA ASP A 256 18.10 -20.16 4.48
C ASP A 256 16.96 -19.96 3.46
N GLY A 257 16.34 -18.78 3.42
CA GLY A 257 15.34 -18.47 2.40
C GLY A 257 13.87 -18.58 2.81
N TYR A 258 13.62 -19.11 4.02
CA TYR A 258 12.28 -19.46 4.47
C TYR A 258 12.15 -19.32 5.98
N VAL A 259 10.94 -19.03 6.46
CA VAL A 259 10.52 -19.35 7.84
C VAL A 259 9.85 -20.71 7.87
N VAL A 260 8.90 -20.93 6.95
CA VAL A 260 8.21 -22.20 6.73
C VAL A 260 8.44 -22.60 5.28
N ARG A 261 8.98 -23.81 5.05
CA ARG A 261 9.28 -24.28 3.69
C ARG A 261 8.04 -24.23 2.81
N GLY A 262 8.16 -23.59 1.65
CA GLY A 262 7.08 -23.44 0.68
C GLY A 262 6.11 -22.29 0.94
N LEU A 263 6.31 -21.48 1.99
CA LEU A 263 5.52 -20.29 2.26
C LEU A 263 6.41 -19.05 2.36
N GLN A 264 6.18 -18.08 1.48
CA GLN A 264 6.83 -16.77 1.54
C GLN A 264 5.96 -15.80 2.33
N LEU A 265 6.40 -15.47 3.55
CA LEU A 265 5.63 -14.62 4.46
C LEU A 265 5.57 -13.17 3.98
N HIS A 266 6.63 -12.66 3.32
CA HIS A 266 6.59 -11.35 2.70
C HIS A 266 5.56 -11.25 1.57
N ALA A 267 5.41 -12.32 0.78
CA ALA A 267 4.37 -12.39 -0.23
C ALA A 267 2.96 -12.32 0.39
N VAL A 268 2.75 -12.97 1.54
CA VAL A 268 1.50 -12.85 2.31
C VAL A 268 1.31 -11.41 2.83
N TRP A 269 2.38 -10.74 3.26
CA TRP A 269 2.36 -9.33 3.64
C TRP A 269 1.83 -8.44 2.51
N HIS A 270 2.30 -8.61 1.27
CA HIS A 270 1.80 -7.85 0.11
C HIS A 270 0.29 -8.02 -0.11
N VAL A 271 -0.17 -9.28 -0.13
CA VAL A 271 -1.58 -9.59 -0.37
C VAL A 271 -2.47 -9.06 0.77
N ALA A 272 -2.05 -9.25 2.02
CA ALA A 272 -2.84 -8.88 3.19
C ALA A 272 -2.87 -7.36 3.39
N THR A 273 -1.74 -6.67 3.28
CA THR A 273 -1.70 -5.21 3.44
C THR A 273 -2.34 -4.48 2.26
N GLY A 274 -2.16 -4.94 1.02
CA GLY A 274 -2.87 -4.40 -0.14
C GLY A 274 -4.39 -4.50 0.01
N LEU A 275 -4.88 -5.65 0.48
CA LEU A 275 -6.29 -5.86 0.78
C LEU A 275 -6.77 -4.97 1.94
N GLY A 276 -5.94 -4.82 2.97
CA GLY A 276 -6.18 -3.94 4.11
C GLY A 276 -6.35 -2.48 3.67
N VAL A 277 -5.42 -1.95 2.86
CA VAL A 277 -5.51 -0.58 2.32
C VAL A 277 -6.77 -0.41 1.48
N PHE A 278 -7.06 -1.36 0.59
CA PHE A 278 -8.29 -1.34 -0.21
C PHE A 278 -9.53 -1.28 0.67
N ALA A 279 -9.67 -2.18 1.64
CA ALA A 279 -10.81 -2.21 2.56
C ALA A 279 -10.91 -0.92 3.40
N TRP A 280 -9.77 -0.31 3.73
CA TRP A 280 -9.76 0.98 4.43
C TRP A 280 -10.21 2.13 3.53
N ILE A 281 -9.89 2.12 2.24
CA ILE A 281 -10.47 3.06 1.26
C ILE A 281 -11.98 2.86 1.18
N GLN A 282 -12.46 1.61 1.17
CA GLN A 282 -13.89 1.31 1.23
C GLN A 282 -14.53 1.86 2.52
N PHE A 283 -13.87 1.74 3.67
CA PHE A 283 -14.31 2.36 4.93
C PHE A 283 -14.43 3.89 4.80
N LEU A 284 -13.47 4.56 4.16
CA LEU A 284 -13.55 6.00 3.90
C LEU A 284 -14.72 6.35 2.98
N ILE A 285 -14.95 5.57 1.92
CA ILE A 285 -16.09 5.75 0.99
C ILE A 285 -17.41 5.61 1.75
N CYS A 286 -17.55 4.59 2.60
CA CYS A 286 -18.71 4.38 3.47
C CYS A 286 -19.01 5.63 4.30
N ASN A 287 -18.00 6.14 5.00
CA ASN A 287 -18.12 7.32 5.84
C ASN A 287 -18.48 8.59 5.06
N LEU A 288 -17.87 8.79 3.89
CA LEU A 288 -18.16 9.93 3.01
C LEU A 288 -19.59 9.90 2.47
N LEU A 289 -20.09 8.73 2.07
CA LEU A 289 -21.45 8.57 1.56
C LEU A 289 -22.49 8.77 2.66
N GLN A 290 -22.28 8.20 3.84
CA GLN A 290 -23.17 8.37 4.98
C GLN A 290 -23.20 9.83 5.47
N ALA A 291 -22.07 10.54 5.41
CA ALA A 291 -22.03 11.98 5.70
C ALA A 291 -22.91 12.81 4.75
N LYS A 292 -23.19 12.29 3.55
CA LYS A 292 -24.13 12.87 2.57
C LYS A 292 -25.52 12.24 2.61
N ASN A 293 -25.87 11.54 3.69
CA ASN A 293 -27.16 10.88 3.92
C ASN A 293 -27.53 9.81 2.88
N TYR A 294 -26.54 9.10 2.32
CA TYR A 294 -26.81 7.88 1.54
C TYR A 294 -26.77 6.66 2.45
N THR A 295 -27.67 5.72 2.19
CA THR A 295 -27.55 4.37 2.71
C THR A 295 -26.55 3.59 1.85
N VAL A 296 -25.81 2.71 2.49
CA VAL A 296 -24.74 1.93 1.87
C VAL A 296 -24.98 0.45 2.06
N SER A 297 -24.59 -0.34 1.07
CA SER A 297 -24.58 -1.79 1.11
C SER A 297 -23.17 -2.30 0.83
N LEU A 298 -22.86 -3.49 1.32
CA LEU A 298 -21.62 -4.18 1.01
C LEU A 298 -21.89 -5.28 -0.01
N HIS A 299 -21.12 -5.28 -1.09
CA HIS A 299 -21.08 -6.36 -2.05
C HIS A 299 -19.71 -7.02 -1.99
N THR A 300 -19.69 -8.34 -1.96
CA THR A 300 -18.46 -9.12 -1.89
C THR A 300 -18.18 -9.78 -3.24
N PHE A 301 -16.96 -9.60 -3.74
CA PHE A 301 -16.44 -10.34 -4.90
C PHE A 301 -15.22 -11.12 -4.45
N ILE A 302 -15.30 -12.47 -4.50
CA ILE A 302 -14.22 -13.36 -4.05
C ILE A 302 -13.74 -13.01 -2.62
N GLY A 303 -14.68 -12.73 -1.71
CA GLY A 303 -14.37 -12.36 -0.33
C GLY A 303 -13.84 -10.92 -0.12
N ILE A 304 -13.69 -10.13 -1.18
CA ILE A 304 -13.27 -8.72 -1.10
C ILE A 304 -14.52 -7.83 -0.98
N PRO A 305 -14.72 -7.12 0.15
CA PRO A 305 -15.89 -6.28 0.36
C PRO A 305 -15.75 -4.90 -0.32
N SER A 306 -16.75 -4.51 -1.10
CA SER A 306 -16.84 -3.20 -1.76
C SER A 306 -18.12 -2.48 -1.35
N VAL A 307 -18.04 -1.16 -1.18
CA VAL A 307 -19.16 -0.30 -0.78
C VAL A 307 -19.95 0.16 -1.98
N TYR A 308 -21.27 -0.01 -1.91
CA TYR A 308 -22.21 0.43 -2.93
C TYR A 308 -23.15 1.46 -2.32
N ALA A 309 -23.40 2.55 -3.05
CA ALA A 309 -24.42 3.52 -2.65
C ALA A 309 -25.78 2.94 -3.07
N ASN A 310 -26.76 2.94 -2.18
CA ASN A 310 -28.11 2.51 -2.53
C ASN A 310 -28.91 3.70 -3.08
N PRO A 311 -29.75 3.49 -4.10
CA PRO A 311 -30.76 4.47 -4.49
C PRO A 311 -31.66 4.79 -3.28
N LYS A 312 -32.09 6.04 -3.14
CA LYS A 312 -33.17 6.34 -2.20
C LYS A 312 -34.41 5.57 -2.68
N ALA A 313 -35.03 4.80 -1.79
CA ALA A 313 -36.37 4.29 -2.07
C ALA A 313 -37.28 5.50 -2.31
N ASN A 314 -37.90 5.54 -3.50
CA ASN A 314 -38.93 6.54 -3.80
C ASN A 314 -40.17 6.27 -2.98
#